data_AF-A0A9W9MTL4-F1
#
_entry.id   AF-A0A9W9MTL4-F1
#
_cell.length_a   1.000
_cell.length_b   1.000
_cell.length_c   1.000
_cell.angle_alpha   90.00
_cell.angle_beta   90.00
_cell.angle_gamma   90.00
#
_symmetry.space_group_name_H-M   'P 1'
#
loop_
_entity.id
_entity.type
_entity.pdbx_description
1 polymer ?
#
loop_
_entity_poly.entity_id
_entity_poly.type
_entity_poly.pdbx_seq_one_letter_code
_entity_poly.pdbx_strand_id
1 'polypeptide(L)'
;MAPTIVFIAGANRGLGLGLAKGLTAKRHLSGCLQATYEEGIKQSAFDAAKEATNYDIRHLDIIIANTGIAKLYPLVHSSRTSSGPIYDHIDVNVLSAMSLYHARRDMLQKSTRKPIYAIMGSGVGGLATKCGTWKIQVYR
;
A
#
# COMPACT_ATOMS: atom_id res chain seq x y z
N MET A 1 -0.90 -14.99 22.28
CA MET A 1 -0.16 -14.44 21.12
C MET A 1 -0.31 -12.93 21.13
N ALA A 2 0.77 -12.18 20.87
CA ALA A 2 0.70 -10.73 20.71
C ALA A 2 -0.24 -10.36 19.53
N PRO A 3 -0.82 -9.16 19.49
CA PRO A 3 -1.57 -8.70 18.33
C PRO A 3 -0.66 -8.55 17.11
N THR A 4 -1.18 -8.88 15.92
CA THR A 4 -0.49 -8.60 14.65
C THR A 4 -0.76 -7.15 14.26
N ILE A 5 0.30 -6.40 13.94
CA ILE A 5 0.16 -4.98 13.56
C ILE A 5 0.26 -4.85 12.05
N VAL A 6 -0.82 -4.34 11.45
CA VAL A 6 -0.92 -4.18 9.99
C VAL A 6 -1.09 -2.72 9.62
N PHE A 7 -0.31 -2.30 8.63
CA PHE A 7 -0.42 -1.00 7.98
C PHE A 7 -1.01 -1.16 6.58
N ILE A 8 -2.05 -0.40 6.25
CA ILE A 8 -2.69 -0.43 4.93
C ILE A 8 -2.72 0.98 4.35
N ALA A 9 -2.05 1.17 3.21
CA ALA A 9 -2.10 2.42 2.47
C ALA A 9 -3.39 2.53 1.65
N GLY A 10 -4.01 3.71 1.63
CA GLY A 10 -5.25 3.94 0.87
C GLY A 10 -6.46 3.20 1.45
N ALA A 11 -6.55 3.12 2.79
CA ALA A 11 -7.59 2.38 3.50
C ALA A 11 -8.93 3.13 3.63
N ASN A 12 -9.07 4.33 3.05
CA ASN A 12 -10.27 5.17 3.13
C ASN A 12 -11.43 4.70 2.25
N ARG A 13 -11.16 3.95 1.17
CA ARG A 13 -12.17 3.53 0.19
C ARG A 13 -11.82 2.20 -0.48
N GLY A 14 -12.78 1.63 -1.21
CA GLY A 14 -12.57 0.49 -2.09
C GLY A 14 -11.96 -0.73 -1.40
N LEU A 15 -11.00 -1.37 -2.08
CA LEU A 15 -10.33 -2.59 -1.58
C LEU A 15 -9.58 -2.35 -0.28
N GLY A 16 -8.91 -1.20 -0.12
CA GLY A 16 -8.18 -0.87 1.11
C GLY A 16 -9.10 -0.82 2.34
N LEU A 17 -10.28 -0.20 2.21
CA LEU A 17 -11.29 -0.19 3.28
C LEU A 17 -11.85 -1.59 3.56
N GLY A 18 -12.11 -2.37 2.50
CA GLY A 18 -12.55 -3.76 2.63
C GLY A 18 -11.54 -4.63 3.37
N LEU A 19 -10.26 -4.49 3.05
CA LEU A 19 -9.15 -5.17 3.74
C LEU A 19 -9.07 -4.74 5.20
N ALA A 20 -9.16 -3.44 5.49
CA ALA A 20 -9.14 -2.94 6.86
C ALA A 20 -10.28 -3.55 7.68
N LYS A 21 -11.53 -3.47 7.18
CA LYS A 21 -12.71 -4.07 7.84
C LYS A 21 -12.56 -5.58 8.03
N GLY A 22 -12.10 -6.29 7.00
CA GLY A 22 -11.94 -7.75 7.04
C GLY A 22 -10.85 -8.20 8.01
N LEU A 23 -9.75 -7.45 8.12
CA LEU A 23 -8.67 -7.74 9.07
C LEU A 23 -9.08 -7.42 10.50
N THR A 24 -9.80 -6.32 10.74
CA THR A 24 -10.36 -6.00 12.07
C THR A 24 -11.42 -7.00 12.52
N ALA A 25 -12.24 -7.53 11.60
CA ALA A 25 -13.24 -8.55 11.93
C ALA A 25 -12.62 -9.90 12.35
N LYS A 26 -11.39 -10.20 11.90
CA LYS A 26 -10.64 -11.36 12.38
C LYS A 26 -10.03 -11.03 13.74
N ARG A 27 -10.65 -11.54 14.81
CA ARG A 27 -10.31 -11.43 16.26
C ARG A 27 -8.84 -11.72 16.68
N HIS A 28 -7.90 -11.90 15.76
CA HIS A 28 -6.45 -12.10 15.99
C HIS A 28 -5.58 -10.90 15.56
N LEU A 29 -6.17 -9.83 15.00
CA LEU A 29 -5.48 -8.63 14.53
C LEU A 29 -5.98 -7.40 15.32
N SER A 30 -5.37 -7.12 16.47
CA SER A 30 -5.84 -6.05 17.37
C SER A 30 -5.26 -4.66 17.06
N GLY A 31 -4.49 -4.50 15.99
CA GLY A 31 -3.91 -3.21 15.60
C GLY A 31 -3.88 -3.01 14.09
N CYS A 32 -4.95 -2.41 13.54
CA CYS A 32 -4.95 -1.94 12.16
C CYS A 32 -4.68 -0.42 12.18
N LEU A 33 -3.48 -0.02 11.77
CA LEU A 33 -3.21 1.38 11.48
C LEU A 33 -3.71 1.67 10.07
N GLN A 34 -4.78 2.47 9.98
CA GLN A 34 -5.28 3.01 8.72
C GLN A 34 -4.52 4.30 8.43
N ALA A 35 -3.89 4.37 7.27
CA ALA A 35 -3.36 5.63 6.77
C ALA A 35 -4.09 6.01 5.49
N THR A 36 -4.65 7.21 5.49
CA THR A 36 -5.18 7.85 4.30
C THR A 36 -4.02 8.45 3.53
N TYR A 37 -3.73 7.89 2.35
CA TYR A 37 -2.82 8.52 1.41
C TYR A 37 -3.61 9.55 0.59
N GLU A 38 -3.30 10.82 0.81
CA GLU A 38 -3.73 11.93 -0.06
C GLU A 38 -2.80 11.96 -1.29
N GLU A 39 -3.37 12.02 -2.49
CA GLU A 39 -2.64 11.95 -3.76
C GLU A 39 -1.55 13.04 -3.86
N GLY A 40 -0.37 12.68 -4.36
CA GLY A 40 0.64 13.65 -4.83
C GLY A 40 1.60 14.22 -3.78
N ILE A 41 1.57 13.75 -2.53
CA ILE A 41 2.49 14.21 -1.49
C ILE A 41 3.35 13.05 -0.99
N LYS A 42 4.64 13.06 -1.34
CA LYS A 42 5.67 12.12 -0.85
C LYS A 42 5.76 12.07 0.69
N GLN A 43 5.26 13.10 1.39
CA GLN A 43 5.20 13.22 2.86
C GLN A 43 4.11 12.35 3.52
N SER A 44 3.04 11.97 2.81
CA SER A 44 1.92 11.22 3.41
C SER A 44 2.34 9.87 4.04
N ALA A 45 3.31 9.17 3.45
CA ALA A 45 3.82 7.91 4.00
C ALA A 45 4.59 8.10 5.34
N PHE A 46 5.26 9.25 5.48
CA PHE A 46 5.99 9.65 6.69
C PHE A 46 5.05 10.21 7.77
N ASP A 47 4.02 10.95 7.38
CA ASP A 47 3.03 11.50 8.33
C ASP A 47 2.23 10.39 9.00
N ALA A 48 1.83 9.37 8.23
CA ALA A 48 1.25 8.15 8.77
C ALA A 48 2.21 7.41 9.72
N ALA A 49 3.53 7.57 9.56
CA ALA A 49 4.54 6.95 10.43
C ALA A 49 4.65 7.67 11.76
N LYS A 50 4.57 9.00 11.67
CA LYS A 50 4.46 9.87 12.83
C LYS A 50 3.19 9.58 13.61
N GLU A 51 2.05 9.41 12.93
CA GLU A 51 0.78 9.05 13.57
C GLU A 51 0.83 7.66 14.23
N ALA A 52 1.48 6.68 13.60
CA ALA A 52 1.73 5.37 14.22
C ALA A 52 2.54 5.45 15.52
N THR A 53 3.44 6.42 15.61
CA THR A 53 4.27 6.65 16.81
C THR A 53 3.41 7.14 17.99
N ASN A 54 2.31 7.86 17.71
CA ASN A 54 1.37 8.34 18.74
C ASN A 54 0.60 7.19 19.43
N TYR A 55 0.57 6.00 18.83
CA TYR A 55 -0.10 4.81 19.37
C TYR A 55 0.86 3.81 20.03
N ASP A 56 2.10 4.21 20.37
CA ASP A 56 3.19 3.35 20.89
C ASP A 56 3.50 2.13 20.01
N ILE A 57 3.28 2.26 18.69
CA ILE A 57 3.54 1.17 17.74
C ILE A 57 5.01 1.19 17.33
N ARG A 58 5.78 0.27 17.92
CA ARG A 58 7.25 0.18 17.73
C ARG A 58 7.68 -0.71 16.56
N HIS A 59 6.77 -1.51 16.02
CA HIS A 59 7.03 -2.42 14.89
C HIS A 59 5.78 -2.58 14.02
N LEU A 60 5.97 -3.04 12.78
CA LEU A 60 4.91 -3.44 11.88
C LEU A 60 5.17 -4.87 11.43
N ASP A 61 4.15 -5.73 11.42
CA ASP A 61 4.29 -7.10 10.93
C ASP A 61 3.96 -7.19 9.45
N ILE A 62 2.98 -6.43 9.00
CA ILE A 62 2.49 -6.47 7.62
C ILE A 62 2.28 -5.04 7.12
N ILE A 63 2.77 -4.75 5.92
CA ILE A 63 2.52 -3.51 5.20
C ILE A 63 1.84 -3.87 3.88
N ILE A 64 0.68 -3.27 3.60
CA ILE A 64 -0.07 -3.44 2.35
C ILE A 64 -0.05 -2.11 1.59
N ALA A 65 0.73 -2.05 0.51
CA ALA A 65 0.77 -0.94 -0.42
C ALA A 65 -0.37 -1.08 -1.44
N ASN A 66 -1.55 -0.56 -1.07
CA ASN A 66 -2.77 -0.67 -1.88
C ASN A 66 -3.09 0.58 -2.72
N THR A 67 -2.47 1.73 -2.43
CA THR A 67 -2.74 2.98 -3.15
C THR A 67 -2.56 2.82 -4.66
N GLY A 68 -3.59 3.18 -5.43
CA GLY A 68 -3.52 3.17 -6.89
C GLY A 68 -4.61 4.03 -7.55
N ILE A 69 -4.29 4.56 -8.74
CA ILE A 69 -5.17 5.37 -9.58
C ILE A 69 -5.22 4.84 -11.02
N ALA A 70 -6.28 5.22 -11.73
CA ALA A 70 -6.50 4.94 -13.14
C ALA A 70 -7.26 6.11 -13.80
N LYS A 71 -6.54 7.22 -14.04
CA LYS A 71 -7.08 8.47 -14.61
C LYS A 71 -7.30 8.45 -16.13
N LEU A 72 -6.47 7.73 -16.91
CA LEU A 72 -6.52 7.76 -18.39
C LEU A 72 -5.91 6.49 -19.01
N TYR A 73 -6.39 6.09 -20.19
CA TYR A 73 -5.84 4.98 -20.98
C TYR A 73 -5.53 5.42 -22.43
N PRO A 74 -4.48 6.22 -22.64
CA PRO A 74 -4.17 6.75 -23.97
C PRO A 74 -3.43 5.71 -24.83
N LEU A 75 -3.44 5.92 -26.14
CA LEU A 75 -2.54 5.19 -27.04
C LEU A 75 -1.10 5.67 -26.80
N VAL A 76 -0.14 4.73 -26.80
CA VAL A 76 1.27 5.01 -26.48
C VAL A 76 1.84 6.13 -27.35
N HIS A 77 1.58 6.11 -28.66
CA HIS A 77 2.08 7.13 -29.60
C HIS A 77 1.51 8.53 -29.36
N SER A 78 0.37 8.64 -28.68
CA SER A 78 -0.34 9.91 -28.43
C SER A 78 -0.05 10.48 -27.04
N SER A 79 0.82 9.81 -26.28
CA SER A 79 0.97 10.02 -24.86
C SER A 79 2.29 10.71 -24.50
N ARG A 80 2.27 11.65 -23.55
CA ARG A 80 3.48 12.27 -23.00
C ARG A 80 3.85 11.57 -21.70
N THR A 81 5.12 11.24 -21.54
CA THR A 81 5.66 10.54 -20.37
C THR A 81 6.29 11.47 -19.33
N SER A 82 6.58 12.72 -19.72
CA SER A 82 7.26 13.70 -18.86
C SER A 82 6.34 14.49 -17.93
N SER A 83 5.03 14.50 -18.18
CA SER A 83 4.03 15.15 -17.34
C SER A 83 2.61 14.67 -17.70
N GLY A 84 1.66 14.86 -16.77
CA GLY A 84 0.24 14.57 -16.98
C GLY A 84 -0.21 13.21 -16.41
N PRO A 85 -1.42 12.74 -16.77
CA PRO A 85 -2.08 11.61 -16.10
C PRO A 85 -1.29 10.30 -16.09
N ILE A 86 -0.40 10.06 -17.07
CA ILE A 86 0.48 8.89 -17.07
C ILE A 86 1.56 9.00 -16.00
N TYR A 87 2.18 10.17 -15.87
CA TYR A 87 3.18 10.41 -14.84
C TYR A 87 2.57 10.21 -13.45
N ASP A 88 1.34 10.71 -13.24
CA ASP A 88 0.60 10.47 -12.01
C ASP A 88 0.42 8.97 -11.72
N HIS A 89 0.12 8.13 -12.73
CA HIS A 89 -0.03 6.68 -12.53
C HIS A 89 1.28 6.05 -12.11
N ILE A 90 2.42 6.46 -12.69
CA ILE A 90 3.73 5.94 -12.29
C ILE A 90 4.08 6.38 -10.86
N ASP A 91 3.86 7.65 -10.54
CA ASP A 91 4.14 8.18 -9.21
C ASP A 91 3.30 7.46 -8.14
N VAL A 92 1.99 7.35 -8.36
CA VAL A 92 1.08 6.74 -7.40
C VAL A 92 1.14 5.22 -7.41
N ASN A 93 1.12 4.54 -8.56
CA ASN A 93 1.00 3.07 -8.59
C ASN A 93 2.35 2.34 -8.43
N VAL A 94 3.48 3.03 -8.66
CA VAL A 94 4.82 2.41 -8.64
C VAL A 94 5.72 3.09 -7.60
N LEU A 95 5.95 4.39 -7.72
CA LEU A 95 6.91 5.08 -6.86
C LEU A 95 6.42 5.22 -5.41
N SER A 96 5.11 5.33 -5.20
CA SER A 96 4.54 5.42 -3.85
C SER A 96 4.75 4.13 -3.04
N ALA A 97 4.64 2.95 -3.67
CA ALA A 97 4.92 1.68 -3.02
C ALA A 97 6.39 1.61 -2.61
N MET A 98 7.31 1.89 -3.53
CA MET A 98 8.74 1.93 -3.22
C MET A 98 9.08 2.91 -2.10
N SER A 99 8.51 4.12 -2.15
CA SER A 99 8.70 5.15 -1.14
C SER A 99 8.14 4.74 0.23
N LEU A 100 6.98 4.07 0.26
CA LEU A 100 6.41 3.52 1.49
C LEU A 100 7.31 2.44 2.10
N TYR A 101 7.90 1.57 1.27
CA TYR A 101 8.86 0.58 1.77
C TYR A 101 10.06 1.27 2.40
N HIS A 102 10.68 2.24 1.72
CA HIS A 102 11.81 2.99 2.28
C HIS A 102 11.45 3.70 3.59
N ALA A 103 10.26 4.31 3.68
CA ALA A 103 9.83 5.02 4.87
C ALA A 103 9.53 4.11 6.08
N ARG A 104 9.17 2.84 5.85
CA ARG A 104 8.66 1.94 6.90
C ARG A 104 9.51 0.70 7.13
N ARG A 105 10.56 0.50 6.34
CA ARG A 105 11.48 -0.64 6.45
C ARG A 105 12.00 -0.82 7.88
N ASP A 106 12.38 0.26 8.54
CA ASP A 106 12.92 0.20 9.91
C ASP A 106 11.91 -0.32 10.92
N MET A 107 10.62 -0.03 10.75
CA MET A 107 9.55 -0.57 11.61
C MET A 107 9.24 -2.03 11.27
N LEU A 108 9.31 -2.37 9.98
CA LEU A 108 9.08 -3.73 9.49
C LEU A 108 10.17 -4.69 9.98
N GLN A 109 11.43 -4.25 9.99
CA GLN A 109 12.57 -5.03 10.49
C GLN A 109 12.52 -5.29 12.00
N LYS A 110 11.79 -4.47 12.76
CA LYS A 110 11.58 -4.66 14.20
C LYS A 110 10.52 -5.70 14.52
N SER A 111 9.80 -6.24 13.52
CA SER A 111 8.87 -7.33 13.75
C SER A 111 9.64 -8.56 14.26
N THR A 112 9.18 -9.13 15.37
CA THR A 112 9.68 -10.42 15.89
C THR A 112 9.08 -11.61 15.16
N ARG A 113 8.24 -11.35 14.14
CA ARG A 113 7.59 -12.35 13.30
C ARG A 113 8.28 -12.43 11.95
N LYS A 114 7.57 -13.00 10.97
CA LYS A 114 7.95 -12.97 9.58
C LYS A 114 7.35 -11.74 8.91
N PRO A 115 8.10 -10.64 8.75
CA PRO A 115 7.57 -9.42 8.15
C PRO A 115 7.07 -9.66 6.73
N ILE A 116 5.99 -8.98 6.37
CA ILE A 116 5.39 -9.05 5.03
C ILE A 116 5.27 -7.64 4.48
N TYR A 117 5.91 -7.41 3.33
CA TYR A 117 5.61 -6.24 2.51
C TYR A 117 4.83 -6.68 1.26
N ALA A 118 3.58 -6.26 1.18
CA ALA A 118 2.58 -6.68 0.21
C ALA A 118 2.25 -5.54 -0.75
N ILE A 119 2.60 -5.68 -2.04
CA ILE A 119 2.20 -4.71 -3.08
C ILE A 119 0.89 -5.16 -3.72
N MET A 120 -0.08 -4.24 -3.83
CA MET A 120 -1.32 -4.51 -4.54
C MET A 120 -1.14 -4.32 -6.04
N GLY A 121 -1.00 -5.44 -6.77
CA GLY A 121 -0.95 -5.43 -8.23
C GLY A 121 -2.34 -5.47 -8.87
N SER A 122 -2.38 -5.26 -10.19
CA SER A 122 -3.58 -5.40 -11.02
C SER A 122 -3.40 -6.51 -12.05
N GLY A 123 -4.48 -7.20 -12.40
CA GLY A 123 -4.49 -8.16 -13.51
C GLY A 123 -4.10 -7.53 -14.85
N VAL A 124 -4.33 -6.21 -15.03
CA VAL A 124 -3.93 -5.45 -16.23
C VAL A 124 -2.40 -5.40 -16.39
N GLY A 125 -1.64 -5.54 -15.30
CA GLY A 125 -0.17 -5.63 -15.34
C GLY A 125 0.37 -7.02 -15.69
N GLY A 126 -0.50 -8.03 -15.83
CA GLY A 126 -0.11 -9.40 -16.15
C GLY A 126 -0.43 -9.75 -17.59
N LEU A 127 0.51 -10.42 -18.27
CA LEU A 127 0.28 -11.01 -19.61
C LEU A 127 -0.46 -12.36 -19.55
N ALA A 128 -0.94 -12.78 -18.38
CA ALA A 128 -1.63 -14.06 -18.21
C ALA A 128 -3.12 -13.94 -18.57
N THR A 129 -3.62 -14.92 -19.34
CA THR A 129 -4.95 -14.99 -19.96
C THR A 129 -6.15 -15.09 -19.00
N LYS A 130 -5.98 -14.89 -17.70
CA LYS A 130 -7.10 -14.84 -16.75
C LYS A 130 -7.37 -13.40 -16.30
N CYS A 131 -8.35 -12.80 -16.98
CA CYS A 131 -9.01 -11.58 -16.56
C CYS A 131 -9.46 -11.70 -15.09
N GLY A 132 -9.08 -10.74 -14.23
CA GLY A 132 -9.72 -10.54 -12.93
C GLY A 132 -8.98 -10.97 -11.65
N THR A 133 -7.70 -11.36 -11.70
CA THR A 133 -7.00 -11.77 -10.46
C THR A 133 -6.12 -10.65 -9.89
N TRP A 134 -6.54 -10.05 -8.77
CA TRP A 134 -5.70 -9.16 -7.96
C TRP A 134 -4.64 -9.98 -7.23
N LYS A 135 -3.36 -9.65 -7.39
CA LYS A 135 -2.25 -10.39 -6.74
C LYS A 135 -1.56 -9.50 -5.72
N ILE A 136 -1.46 -10.01 -4.51
CA ILE A 136 -0.57 -9.45 -3.48
C ILE A 136 0.79 -10.10 -3.66
N GLN A 137 1.80 -9.31 -4.00
CA GLN A 137 3.17 -9.80 -4.08
C GLN A 137 3.88 -9.54 -2.76
N VAL A 138 4.30 -10.61 -2.09
CA VAL A 138 4.97 -10.57 -0.79
C VAL A 138 6.48 -10.52 -0.99
N TYR A 139 7.09 -9.42 -0.58
CA TYR A 139 8.53 -9.26 -0.49
C TYR A 139 8.95 -9.55 0.96
N ARG A 140 9.97 -10.40 1.11
CA ARG A 140 10.57 -10.79 2.39
C ARG A 140 11.92 -10.12 2.56
#